data_AF-A0A519SDR6-F1
#
_entry.id   AF-A0A519SDR6-F1
#
_cell.length_a   1.000
_cell.length_b   1.000
_cell.length_c   1.000
_cell.angle_alpha   90.00
_cell.angle_beta   90.00
_cell.angle_gamma   90.00
#
_symmetry.space_group_name_H-M   'P 1'
#
loop_
_entity.id
_entity.type
_entity.pdbx_description
1 polymer ?
#
loop_
_entity_poly.entity_id
_entity_poly.type
_entity_poly.pdbx_seq_one_letter_code
_entity_poly.pdbx_strand_id
1 'polypeptide(L)'
;MNRIDRLFGILTLLQSRKYIAAEKISERFNISVRTVYRDIKALTEQGIPVSFEQHKGYFLVQGYFLPPVSFNTDEANALLLVESLVNGFADNSIRSHYSTALTKVKAVLKNSQKEKLETMNQHIKLQIPERLTFNFGYLSTIQIAISDKHIIEIDY
;
A
#
# COMPACT_ATOMS: atom_id res chain seq x y z
N MET A 1 22.96 0.48 -19.37
CA MET A 1 21.73 0.61 -18.56
C MET A 1 22.10 0.55 -17.09
N ASN A 2 21.64 1.52 -16.29
CA ASN A 2 21.90 1.53 -14.85
C ASN A 2 21.24 0.31 -14.19
N ARG A 3 21.84 -0.22 -13.11
CA ARG A 3 21.30 -1.37 -12.38
C ARG A 3 19.95 -1.04 -11.75
N ILE A 4 19.75 0.19 -11.27
CA ILE A 4 18.49 0.64 -10.67
C ILE A 4 17.37 0.65 -11.71
N ASP A 5 17.59 1.28 -12.87
CA ASP A 5 16.62 1.30 -13.98
C ASP A 5 16.24 -0.11 -14.42
N ARG A 6 17.21 -1.03 -14.43
CA ARG A 6 16.98 -2.43 -14.76
C ARG A 6 16.13 -3.15 -13.72
N LEU A 7 16.43 -2.99 -12.43
CA LEU A 7 15.64 -3.60 -11.36
C LEU A 7 14.20 -3.09 -11.38
N PHE A 8 14.01 -1.79 -11.58
CA PHE A 8 12.68 -1.18 -11.73
C PHE A 8 11.95 -1.68 -12.98
N GLY A 9 12.67 -1.83 -14.09
CA GLY A 9 12.15 -2.42 -15.32
C GLY A 9 11.70 -3.87 -15.12
N ILE A 10 12.50 -4.71 -14.46
CA ILE A 10 12.17 -6.10 -14.14
C ILE A 10 10.93 -6.16 -13.23
N LEU A 11 10.85 -5.28 -12.23
CA LEU A 11 9.69 -5.19 -11.34
C LEU A 11 8.41 -4.84 -12.10
N THR A 12 8.45 -3.79 -12.92
CA THR A 12 7.32 -3.37 -13.77
C THR A 12 6.88 -4.49 -14.72
N LEU A 13 7.85 -5.24 -15.26
CA LEU A 13 7.59 -6.39 -16.11
C LEU A 13 6.85 -7.50 -15.37
N LEU A 14 7.28 -7.84 -14.15
CA LEU A 14 6.64 -8.82 -13.29
C LEU A 14 5.23 -8.38 -12.83
N GLN A 15 4.96 -7.08 -12.73
CA GLN A 15 3.62 -6.56 -12.44
C GLN A 15 2.66 -6.72 -13.64
N SER A 16 3.18 -6.55 -14.86
CA SER A 16 2.36 -6.58 -16.08
C SER A 16 1.91 -7.98 -16.52
N ARG A 17 2.55 -9.05 -16.00
CA ARG A 17 2.29 -10.43 -16.43
C ARG A 17 2.24 -11.36 -15.21
N LYS A 18 1.35 -12.35 -15.26
CA LYS A 18 1.21 -13.34 -14.18
C LYS A 18 2.47 -14.19 -13.99
N TYR A 19 3.18 -14.52 -15.07
CA TYR A 19 4.43 -15.30 -15.04
C TYR A 19 5.36 -14.84 -16.16
N ILE A 20 6.68 -14.92 -15.93
CA ILE A 20 7.67 -14.67 -16.96
C ILE A 20 8.94 -15.51 -16.77
N ALA A 21 9.38 -16.17 -17.84
CA ALA A 21 10.60 -16.97 -17.85
C ALA A 21 11.88 -16.10 -17.71
N ALA A 22 12.93 -16.64 -17.11
CA ALA A 22 14.19 -15.93 -16.91
C ALA A 22 14.85 -15.54 -18.24
N GLU A 23 14.71 -16.41 -19.24
CA GLU A 23 15.17 -16.24 -20.61
C GLU A 23 14.50 -15.02 -21.25
N LYS A 24 13.20 -14.84 -21.03
CA LYS A 24 12.44 -13.68 -21.54
C LYS A 24 12.82 -12.37 -20.87
N ILE A 25 13.14 -12.40 -19.58
CA ILE A 25 13.72 -11.24 -18.89
C ILE A 25 15.10 -10.92 -19.49
N SER A 26 15.92 -11.95 -19.73
CA SER A 26 17.27 -11.81 -20.26
C SER A 26 17.29 -11.19 -21.67
N GLU A 27 16.42 -11.67 -22.56
CA GLU A 27 16.20 -11.12 -23.90
C GLU A 27 15.75 -9.65 -23.84
N ARG A 28 14.74 -9.34 -23.02
CA ARG A 28 14.14 -8.00 -22.97
C ARG A 28 15.09 -6.92 -22.47
N PHE A 29 15.96 -7.26 -21.51
CA PHE A 29 16.93 -6.32 -20.95
C PHE A 29 18.32 -6.47 -21.54
N ASN A 30 18.50 -7.35 -22.54
CA ASN A 30 19.77 -7.65 -23.20
C ASN A 30 20.89 -7.99 -22.21
N ILE A 31 20.60 -8.89 -21.27
CA ILE A 31 21.52 -9.36 -20.22
C ILE A 31 21.60 -10.89 -20.22
N SER A 32 22.55 -11.45 -19.47
CA SER A 32 22.61 -12.91 -19.27
C SER A 32 21.58 -13.39 -18.24
N VAL A 33 21.14 -14.64 -18.37
CA VAL A 33 20.24 -15.32 -17.41
C VAL A 33 20.83 -15.31 -15.99
N ARG A 34 22.15 -15.47 -15.85
CA ARG A 34 22.84 -15.35 -14.56
C ARG A 34 22.67 -13.97 -13.93
N THR A 35 22.62 -12.91 -14.74
CA THR A 35 22.36 -11.54 -14.26
C THR A 35 20.92 -11.39 -13.80
N VAL A 36 19.97 -12.01 -14.51
CA VAL A 36 18.55 -12.06 -14.08
C VAL A 36 18.44 -12.68 -12.70
N TYR A 37 19.05 -13.84 -12.45
CA TYR A 37 19.00 -14.48 -11.13
C TYR A 37 19.54 -13.59 -10.02
N ARG A 38 20.65 -12.89 -10.27
CA ARG A 38 21.22 -11.96 -9.30
C ARG A 38 20.32 -10.75 -9.05
N ASP A 39 19.66 -10.25 -10.08
CA ASP A 39 18.75 -9.11 -9.97
C ASP A 39 17.44 -9.51 -9.27
N ILE A 40 16.88 -10.70 -9.54
CA ILE A 40 15.74 -11.25 -8.79
C ILE A 40 16.08 -11.46 -7.32
N LYS A 41 17.28 -11.98 -7.03
CA LYS A 41 17.77 -12.12 -5.65
C LYS A 41 17.84 -10.75 -4.96
N ALA A 42 18.39 -9.75 -5.64
CA ALA A 42 18.45 -8.39 -5.12
C ALA A 42 17.06 -7.79 -4.85
N LEU A 43 16.06 -8.04 -5.71
CA LEU A 43 14.67 -7.62 -5.45
C LEU A 43 14.12 -8.30 -4.18
N THR A 44 14.42 -9.59 -3.99
CA THR A 44 13.97 -10.36 -2.82
C THR A 44 14.62 -9.85 -1.53
N GLU A 45 15.93 -9.55 -1.57
CA GLU A 45 16.68 -8.95 -0.45
C GLU A 45 16.14 -7.55 -0.06
N GLN A 46 15.45 -6.86 -0.97
CA GLN A 46 14.79 -5.58 -0.73
C GLN A 46 13.32 -5.73 -0.29
N GLY A 47 12.86 -6.94 0.04
CA GLY A 47 11.52 -7.19 0.54
C GLY A 47 10.44 -7.27 -0.54
N ILE A 48 10.81 -7.44 -1.82
CA ILE A 48 9.86 -7.70 -2.91
C ILE A 48 9.67 -9.22 -3.04
N PRO A 49 8.47 -9.77 -2.79
CA PRO A 49 8.19 -11.20 -2.82
C PRO A 49 8.03 -11.67 -4.27
N VAL A 50 9.17 -11.95 -4.90
CA VAL A 50 9.24 -12.65 -6.17
C VAL A 50 9.34 -14.15 -5.89
N SER A 51 8.43 -14.93 -6.47
CA SER A 51 8.46 -16.39 -6.43
C SER A 51 8.71 -16.98 -7.82
N PHE A 52 9.03 -18.26 -7.86
CA PHE A 52 9.29 -19.01 -9.07
C PHE A 52 8.35 -20.22 -9.13
N GLU A 53 7.70 -20.41 -10.26
CA GLU A 53 6.91 -21.61 -10.54
C GLU A 53 7.56 -22.39 -11.68
N GLN A 54 7.81 -23.68 -11.43
CA GLN A 54 8.46 -24.57 -12.38
C GLN A 54 7.65 -24.62 -13.69
N HIS A 55 8.32 -24.53 -14.84
CA HIS A 55 7.72 -24.45 -16.19
C HIS A 55 6.97 -23.14 -16.53
N LYS A 56 6.77 -22.22 -15.59
CA LYS A 56 6.13 -20.91 -15.87
C LYS A 56 7.07 -19.71 -15.71
N GLY A 57 8.01 -19.79 -14.78
CA GLY A 57 8.99 -18.74 -14.51
C GLY A 57 8.68 -17.92 -13.25
N TYR A 58 9.21 -16.71 -13.20
CA TYR A 58 9.08 -15.79 -12.07
C TYR A 58 7.74 -15.06 -12.07
N PHE A 59 7.24 -14.77 -10.87
CA PHE A 59 6.02 -14.00 -10.65
C PHE A 59 6.09 -13.23 -9.33
N LEU A 60 5.30 -12.16 -9.24
CA LEU A 60 5.07 -11.47 -7.96
C LEU A 60 3.97 -12.19 -7.19
N VAL A 61 4.21 -12.46 -5.91
CA VAL A 61 3.22 -13.08 -5.03
C VAL A 61 1.95 -12.22 -4.99
N GLN A 62 0.80 -12.87 -5.17
CA GLN A 62 -0.50 -12.22 -5.28
C GLN A 62 -0.80 -11.42 -4.00
N GLY A 63 -1.25 -10.17 -4.14
CA GLY A 63 -1.55 -9.28 -3.01
C GLY A 63 -0.39 -8.41 -2.53
N TYR A 64 0.83 -8.54 -3.08
CA TYR A 64 1.94 -7.65 -2.71
C TYR A 64 1.76 -6.20 -3.19
N PHE A 65 1.29 -6.03 -4.43
CA PHE A 65 0.81 -4.74 -4.92
C PHE A 65 -0.72 -4.76 -4.97
N LEU A 66 -1.34 -3.76 -4.34
CA LEU A 66 -2.73 -3.45 -4.67
C LEU A 66 -2.80 -3.16 -6.17
N PRO A 67 -3.78 -3.71 -6.91
CA PRO A 67 -3.99 -3.34 -8.31
C PRO A 67 -4.12 -1.81 -8.41
N PRO A 68 -3.68 -1.17 -9.51
CA PRO A 68 -3.77 0.28 -9.64
C PRO A 68 -5.24 0.72 -9.55
N VAL A 69 -5.63 1.23 -8.37
CA VAL A 69 -6.96 1.78 -8.12
C VAL A 69 -6.93 3.24 -8.57
N SER A 70 -7.62 3.55 -9.67
CA SER A 70 -7.78 4.94 -10.08
C SER A 70 -8.91 5.56 -9.26
N PHE A 71 -8.60 6.59 -8.48
CA PHE A 71 -9.59 7.39 -7.79
C PHE A 71 -9.95 8.60 -8.64
N ASN A 72 -11.25 8.88 -8.77
CA ASN A 72 -11.69 10.18 -9.25
C ASN A 72 -11.53 11.24 -8.15
N THR A 73 -11.65 12.51 -8.52
CA THR A 73 -11.43 13.62 -7.58
C THR A 73 -12.41 13.61 -6.40
N ASP A 74 -13.66 13.20 -6.63
CA ASP A 74 -14.69 13.19 -5.60
C ASP A 74 -14.50 12.04 -4.61
N GLU A 75 -14.09 10.86 -5.08
CA GLU A 75 -13.72 9.71 -4.23
C GLU A 75 -12.51 10.05 -3.34
N ALA A 76 -11.50 10.71 -3.90
CA ALA A 76 -10.34 11.15 -3.15
C ALA A 76 -10.73 12.17 -2.06
N ASN A 77 -11.56 13.15 -2.41
CA ASN A 77 -12.07 14.15 -1.48
C ASN A 77 -12.88 13.52 -0.34
N ALA A 78 -13.76 12.56 -0.67
CA ALA A 78 -14.57 11.86 0.32
C ALA A 78 -13.71 11.11 1.34
N LEU A 79 -12.66 10.41 0.89
CA LEU A 79 -11.74 9.72 1.77
C LEU A 79 -11.03 10.70 2.70
N LEU A 80 -10.56 11.85 2.22
CA LEU A 80 -9.83 12.78 3.10
C LEU A 80 -10.72 13.48 4.12
N LEU A 81 -11.99 13.70 3.80
CA LEU A 81 -12.94 14.24 4.75
C LEU A 81 -13.03 13.36 6.00
N VAL A 82 -12.87 12.04 5.81
CA VAL A 82 -12.79 11.05 6.89
C VAL A 82 -11.52 11.21 7.73
N GLU A 83 -10.44 11.80 7.23
CA GLU A 83 -9.20 12.03 7.99
C GLU A 83 -9.44 12.88 9.23
N SER A 84 -10.21 13.96 9.07
CA SER A 84 -10.57 14.82 10.19
C SER A 84 -11.44 14.08 11.21
N LEU A 85 -12.41 13.29 10.76
CA LEU A 85 -13.27 12.47 11.63
C LEU A 85 -12.48 11.40 12.39
N VAL A 86 -11.56 10.69 11.72
CA VAL A 86 -10.68 9.70 12.35
C VAL A 86 -9.78 10.37 13.38
N ASN A 87 -9.24 11.55 13.08
CA ASN A 87 -8.44 12.30 14.04
C ASN A 87 -9.23 12.70 15.30
N GLY A 88 -10.55 12.84 15.21
CA GLY A 88 -11.36 13.24 16.35
C GLY A 88 -12.15 12.18 17.07
N PHE A 89 -12.43 11.04 16.44
CA PHE A 89 -13.29 10.01 17.01
C PHE A 89 -12.63 8.63 17.08
N ALA A 90 -11.49 8.44 16.40
CA ALA A 90 -10.80 7.16 16.39
C ALA A 90 -9.67 7.12 17.42
N ASP A 91 -9.41 5.90 17.89
CA ASP A 91 -8.33 5.59 18.80
C ASP A 91 -6.97 5.56 18.08
N ASN A 92 -5.88 5.38 18.83
CA ASN A 92 -4.52 5.38 18.29
C ASN A 92 -4.29 4.25 17.26
N SER A 93 -4.95 3.10 17.46
CA SER A 93 -4.80 1.94 16.58
C SER A 93 -5.37 2.23 15.19
N ILE A 94 -6.60 2.73 15.13
CA ILE A 94 -7.30 3.05 13.88
C ILE A 94 -6.65 4.25 13.19
N ARG A 95 -6.23 5.27 13.95
CA ARG A 95 -5.55 6.46 13.40
C ARG A 95 -4.26 6.10 12.66
N SER A 96 -3.45 5.20 13.21
CA SER A 96 -2.21 4.75 12.58
C SER A 96 -2.46 3.97 11.29
N HIS A 97 -3.40 3.01 11.33
CA HIS A 97 -3.79 2.25 10.14
C HIS A 97 -4.39 3.14 9.05
N TYR A 98 -5.23 4.10 9.44
CA TYR A 98 -5.85 5.05 8.53
C TYR A 98 -4.82 5.97 7.86
N SER A 99 -3.88 6.54 8.63
CA SER A 99 -2.80 7.40 8.08
C SER A 99 -1.96 6.64 7.04
N THR A 100 -1.63 5.38 7.34
CA THR A 100 -0.91 4.51 6.42
C THR A 100 -1.72 4.23 5.14
N ALA A 101 -3.01 3.94 5.26
CA ALA A 101 -3.90 3.71 4.11
C ALA A 101 -4.05 4.97 3.26
N LEU A 102 -4.27 6.13 3.89
CA LEU A 102 -4.43 7.41 3.20
C LEU A 102 -3.15 7.80 2.45
N THR A 103 -1.98 7.51 3.00
CA THR A 103 -0.70 7.73 2.29
C THR A 103 -0.63 6.93 1.00
N LYS A 104 -1.10 5.68 1.01
CA LYS A 104 -1.18 4.84 -0.20
C LYS A 104 -2.19 5.41 -1.20
N VAL A 105 -3.33 5.94 -0.75
CA VAL A 105 -4.31 6.61 -1.62
C VAL A 105 -3.71 7.86 -2.26
N LYS A 106 -3.09 8.75 -1.46
CA LYS A 106 -2.42 9.97 -1.96
C LYS A 106 -1.34 9.63 -3.00
N ALA A 107 -0.65 8.50 -2.87
CA ALA A 107 0.38 8.07 -3.82
C ALA A 107 -0.16 7.79 -5.24
N VAL A 108 -1.44 7.44 -5.38
CA VAL A 108 -2.06 7.10 -6.68
C VAL A 108 -2.76 8.32 -7.34
N LEU A 109 -2.90 9.44 -6.61
CA LEU A 109 -3.52 10.67 -7.12
C LEU A 109 -2.59 11.48 -8.05
N LYS A 110 -3.18 12.17 -9.03
CA LYS A 110 -2.47 13.12 -9.90
C LYS A 110 -2.06 14.37 -9.12
N ASN A 111 -0.99 15.05 -9.56
CA ASN A 111 -0.48 16.26 -8.88
C ASN A 111 -1.53 17.37 -8.73
N SER A 112 -2.37 17.60 -9.75
CA SER A 112 -3.46 18.58 -9.68
C SER A 112 -4.53 18.23 -8.64
N GLN A 113 -4.76 16.94 -8.38
CA GLN A 113 -5.65 16.49 -7.32
C GLN A 113 -4.98 16.74 -5.96
N LYS A 114 -3.69 16.42 -5.80
CA LYS A 114 -2.92 16.66 -4.57
C LYS A 114 -2.91 18.13 -4.12
N GLU A 115 -2.73 19.08 -5.03
CA GLU A 115 -2.72 20.52 -4.68
C GLU A 115 -4.10 21.01 -4.19
N LYS A 116 -5.17 20.60 -4.89
CA LYS A 116 -6.55 20.91 -4.49
C LYS A 116 -6.90 20.29 -3.14
N LEU A 117 -6.37 19.09 -2.91
CA LEU A 117 -6.44 18.35 -1.66
C LEU A 117 -5.83 19.10 -0.47
N GLU A 118 -4.57 19.51 -0.59
CA GLU A 118 -3.84 20.19 0.49
C GLU A 118 -4.51 21.51 0.86
N THR A 119 -5.02 22.22 -0.16
CA THR A 119 -5.84 23.41 0.05
C THR A 119 -7.10 23.09 0.86
N MET A 120 -7.83 22.02 0.53
CA MET A 120 -9.06 21.67 1.23
C MET A 120 -8.80 21.24 2.69
N ASN A 121 -7.74 20.48 2.95
CA ASN A 121 -7.37 20.01 4.29
C ASN A 121 -7.10 21.19 5.24
N GLN A 122 -6.40 22.24 4.76
CA GLN A 122 -6.15 23.46 5.53
C GLN A 122 -7.42 24.19 6.01
N HIS A 123 -8.54 23.97 5.32
CA HIS A 123 -9.82 24.61 5.63
C HIS A 123 -10.76 23.74 6.47
N ILE A 124 -10.44 22.45 6.68
CA ILE A 124 -11.25 21.58 7.54
C ILE A 124 -10.79 21.75 8.98
N LYS A 125 -11.68 22.24 9.84
CA LYS A 125 -11.47 22.32 11.28
C LYS A 125 -12.45 21.39 11.97
N LEU A 126 -11.94 20.46 12.76
CA LEU A 126 -12.76 19.64 13.65
C LEU A 126 -12.70 20.21 15.06
N GLN A 127 -13.87 20.47 15.64
CA GLN A 127 -13.99 20.89 17.03
C GLN A 127 -14.39 19.68 17.88
N ILE A 128 -13.45 19.19 18.69
CA ILE A 128 -13.68 18.08 19.62
C ILE A 128 -13.65 18.67 21.04
N PRO A 129 -14.67 18.39 21.87
CA PRO A 129 -14.62 18.72 23.29
C PRO A 129 -13.39 18.11 23.98
N GLU A 130 -12.62 18.88 24.77
CA GLU A 130 -11.41 18.42 25.46
C GLU A 130 -11.63 17.18 26.36
N ARG A 131 -12.86 16.98 26.84
CA ARG A 131 -13.24 15.82 27.65
C ARG A 131 -13.22 14.48 26.90
N LEU A 132 -13.19 14.49 25.58
CA LEU A 132 -13.12 13.27 24.77
C LEU A 132 -11.65 12.97 24.47
N THR A 133 -11.07 12.05 25.24
CA THR A 133 -9.73 11.53 24.98
C THR A 133 -9.84 10.12 24.40
N PHE A 134 -9.30 9.92 23.19
CA PHE A 134 -9.33 8.64 22.47
C PHE A 134 -7.94 7.96 22.51
N ASN A 135 -7.22 8.11 23.62
CA ASN A 135 -5.82 7.67 23.74
C ASN A 135 -5.63 6.15 23.89
N PHE A 136 -6.71 5.38 23.71
CA PHE A 136 -6.70 3.94 23.77
C PHE A 136 -6.32 3.29 22.43
N GLY A 137 -6.21 1.95 22.41
CA GLY A 137 -5.75 1.19 21.25
C GLY A 137 -6.47 -0.14 21.05
N TYR A 138 -7.71 -0.27 21.53
CA TYR A 138 -8.48 -1.52 21.52
C TYR A 138 -9.50 -1.61 20.38
N LEU A 139 -9.78 -0.52 19.65
CA LEU A 139 -10.80 -0.54 18.59
C LEU A 139 -10.45 -1.50 17.45
N SER A 140 -9.18 -1.59 17.07
CA SER A 140 -8.72 -2.57 16.08
C SER A 140 -8.96 -4.01 16.56
N THR A 141 -8.62 -4.30 17.81
CA THR A 141 -8.84 -5.61 18.44
C THR A 141 -10.33 -5.96 18.48
N ILE A 142 -11.19 -5.01 18.84
CA ILE A 142 -12.64 -5.19 18.86
C ILE A 142 -13.17 -5.44 17.43
N GLN A 143 -12.70 -4.71 16.42
CA GLN A 143 -13.10 -4.93 15.02
C GLN A 143 -12.76 -6.35 14.54
N ILE A 144 -11.54 -6.81 14.84
CA ILE A 144 -11.09 -8.16 14.48
C ILE A 144 -11.93 -9.20 15.23
N ALA A 145 -12.15 -9.02 16.53
CA ALA A 145 -12.96 -9.93 17.33
C ALA A 145 -14.41 -10.03 16.83
N ILE A 146 -15.03 -8.91 16.42
CA ILE A 146 -16.37 -8.91 15.81
C ILE A 146 -16.38 -9.67 14.49
N SER A 147 -15.40 -9.40 13.61
CA SER A 147 -15.26 -10.06 12.30
C SER A 147 -15.14 -11.59 12.45
N ASP A 148 -14.29 -12.01 13.38
CA ASP A 148 -13.95 -13.42 13.57
C ASP A 148 -14.86 -14.12 14.58
N LYS A 149 -15.82 -13.39 15.17
CA LYS A 149 -16.75 -13.84 16.22
C LYS A 149 -16.03 -14.40 17.46
N HIS A 150 -14.93 -13.76 17.86
CA HIS A 150 -14.20 -14.09 19.07
C HIS A 150 -14.79 -13.38 20.30
N ILE A 151 -14.79 -14.10 21.43
CA ILE A 151 -15.07 -13.51 22.74
C ILE A 151 -13.81 -12.80 23.22
N ILE A 152 -13.97 -11.59 23.77
CA ILE A 152 -12.89 -10.82 24.39
C ILE A 152 -13.17 -10.64 25.88
N GLU A 153 -12.10 -10.69 26.68
CA GLU A 153 -12.13 -10.32 28.09
C GLU A 153 -11.78 -8.82 28.20
N ILE A 154 -12.57 -8.09 28.97
CA ILE A 154 -12.39 -6.65 29.17
C ILE A 154 -12.18 -6.42 30.66
N ASP A 155 -10.96 -6.02 31.03
CA ASP A 155 -10.68 -5.48 32.36
C ASP A 155 -11.03 -3.99 32.37
N TYR A 156 -12.00 -3.61 33.20
CA TYR A 156 -12.53 -2.24 33.29
C TYR A 156 -12.60 -1.75 34.74
#